data_AF-A0A538SY51-F1
#
_entry.id   AF-A0A538SY51-F1
#
_cell.length_a   1.000
_cell.length_b   1.000
_cell.length_c   1.000
_cell.angle_alpha   90.00
_cell.angle_beta   90.00
_cell.angle_gamma   90.00
#
_symmetry.space_group_name_H-M   'P 1'
#
loop_
_entity.id
_entity.type
_entity.pdbx_description
1 polymer ?
#
loop_
_entity_poly.entity_id
_entity_poly.type
_entity_poly.pdbx_seq_one_letter_code
_entity_poly.pdbx_strand_id
1 'polypeptide(L)'
;LDLHGATPWITDPDHPMLEAARRALKRAWPRPPVMVREGGSIPIMSVFEETHHLPSILMGFGLDDDQVHSPNEKFSLSSFHGGTKSVAYLYEELAKGS
;
A
#
# COMPACT_ATOMS: atom_id res chain seq x y z
N LEU A 1 1.54 -33.40 0.98
CA LEU A 1 2.06 -32.48 -0.05
C LEU A 1 2.35 -31.17 0.65
N ASP A 2 3.61 -30.75 0.67
CA ASP A 2 3.97 -29.41 1.13
C ASP A 2 3.74 -28.47 -0.06
N LEU A 3 2.56 -27.83 -0.07
CA LEU A 3 2.17 -26.90 -1.11
C LEU A 3 2.76 -25.54 -0.72
N HIS A 4 3.57 -24.92 -1.58
CA HIS A 4 4.03 -23.54 -1.41
C HIS A 4 2.81 -22.63 -1.20
N GLY A 5 2.58 -22.22 0.04
CA GLY A 5 1.48 -21.35 0.46
C GLY A 5 2.03 -20.03 1.02
N ALA A 6 1.17 -19.03 1.11
CA ALA A 6 1.49 -17.74 1.72
C ALA A 6 0.58 -17.51 2.92
N THR A 7 1.15 -17.10 4.05
CA THR A 7 0.39 -16.69 5.23
C THR A 7 -0.37 -15.39 4.90
N PRO A 8 -1.69 -15.30 5.18
CA PRO A 8 -2.43 -14.06 5.01
C PRO A 8 -1.88 -12.99 5.96
N TRP A 9 -1.90 -11.74 5.52
CA TRP A 9 -1.32 -10.63 6.26
C TRP A 9 -2.35 -9.52 6.47
N ILE A 10 -2.29 -8.83 7.61
CA ILE A 10 -3.10 -7.67 7.93
C ILE A 10 -2.29 -6.67 8.74
N THR A 11 -2.40 -5.38 8.40
CA THR A 11 -1.82 -4.31 9.22
C THR A 11 -2.80 -3.91 10.34
N ASP A 12 -2.26 -3.52 11.49
CA ASP A 12 -3.05 -2.92 12.57
C ASP A 12 -3.68 -1.60 12.08
N PRO A 13 -5.02 -1.49 12.01
CA PRO A 13 -5.70 -0.29 11.52
C PRO A 13 -5.46 0.97 12.37
N ASP A 14 -5.07 0.79 13.64
CA ASP A 14 -4.81 1.89 14.58
C ASP A 14 -3.34 2.32 14.62
N HIS A 15 -2.48 1.70 13.79
CA HIS A 15 -1.06 2.01 13.78
C HIS A 15 -0.78 3.44 13.29
N PRO A 16 0.03 4.27 13.99
CA PRO A 16 0.26 5.68 13.63
C PRO A 16 0.78 5.92 12.20
N MET A 17 1.50 4.95 11.63
CA MET A 17 1.99 5.01 10.24
C MET A 17 0.84 5.10 9.21
N LEU A 18 -0.32 4.47 9.48
CA LEU A 18 -1.48 4.59 8.60
C LEU A 18 -2.03 6.01 8.58
N GLU A 19 -1.98 6.70 9.70
CA GLU A 19 -2.43 8.08 9.80
C GLU A 19 -1.47 9.02 9.04
N ALA A 20 -0.16 8.73 9.04
CA ALA A 20 0.80 9.41 8.17
C ALA A 20 0.51 9.17 6.67
N ALA A 21 0.24 7.92 6.29
CA ALA A 21 -0.14 7.56 4.93
C ALA A 21 -1.46 8.21 4.50
N ARG A 22 -2.46 8.28 5.40
CA ARG A 22 -3.74 8.93 5.14
C ARG A 22 -3.56 10.42 4.85
N ARG A 23 -2.72 11.12 5.62
CA ARG A 23 -2.38 12.54 5.37
C ARG A 23 -1.64 12.73 4.05
N ALA A 24 -0.68 11.87 3.75
CA ALA A 24 0.08 11.90 2.49
C ALA A 24 -0.84 11.71 1.27
N LEU A 25 -1.71 10.69 1.30
CA LEU A 25 -2.68 10.42 0.25
C LEU A 25 -3.69 11.56 0.10
N LYS A 26 -4.18 12.13 1.20
CA LYS A 26 -5.09 13.30 1.16
C LYS A 26 -4.45 14.55 0.54
N ARG A 27 -3.12 14.69 0.61
CA ARG A 27 -2.39 15.77 -0.10
C ARG A 27 -2.23 15.48 -1.59
N ALA A 28 -2.05 14.23 -1.97
CA ALA A 28 -1.83 13.83 -3.36
C ALA A 28 -3.12 13.70 -4.19
N TRP A 29 -4.26 13.44 -3.53
CA TRP A 29 -5.52 13.09 -4.17
C TRP A 29 -6.68 13.96 -3.72
N PRO A 30 -7.68 14.23 -4.59
CA PRO A 30 -8.82 15.10 -4.27
C PRO A 30 -9.84 14.44 -3.33
N ARG A 31 -9.79 13.12 -3.18
CA ARG A 31 -10.69 12.35 -2.30
C ARG A 31 -9.89 11.68 -1.19
N PRO A 32 -10.47 11.53 0.01
CA PRO A 32 -9.82 10.80 1.09
C PRO A 32 -9.59 9.33 0.67
N PRO A 33 -8.46 8.73 1.07
CA PRO A 33 -8.23 7.31 0.83
C PRO A 33 -9.19 6.47 1.69
N VAL A 34 -9.44 5.24 1.24
CA VAL A 34 -10.21 4.24 1.97
C VAL A 34 -9.31 3.08 2.34
N MET A 35 -9.56 2.48 3.50
CA MET A 35 -8.86 1.26 3.91
C MET A 35 -9.59 0.06 3.30
N VAL A 36 -8.83 -0.82 2.64
CA VAL A 36 -9.37 -1.99 1.94
C VAL A 36 -8.54 -3.23 2.25
N ARG A 37 -9.14 -4.40 2.03
CA ARG A 37 -8.43 -5.68 1.93
C ARG A 37 -8.41 -6.10 0.46
N GLU A 38 -7.40 -6.86 0.08
CA GLU A 38 -7.17 -7.30 -1.30
C GLU A 38 -7.07 -8.83 -1.34
N GLY A 39 -7.45 -9.46 -2.46
CA GLY A 39 -7.53 -10.91 -2.59
C GLY A 39 -6.28 -11.58 -3.17
N GLY A 40 -5.39 -10.79 -3.76
CA GLY A 40 -4.05 -11.18 -4.16
C GLY A 40 -3.11 -11.37 -2.98
N SER A 41 -1.93 -11.89 -3.30
CA SER A 41 -0.95 -12.32 -2.30
C SER A 41 0.38 -11.63 -2.52
N ILE A 42 0.90 -11.00 -1.46
CA ILE A 42 2.26 -10.47 -1.38
C ILE A 42 2.94 -11.17 -0.19
N PRO A 43 3.49 -12.40 -0.38
CA PRO A 43 3.89 -13.27 0.73
C PRO A 43 4.98 -12.70 1.64
N ILE A 44 5.82 -11.79 1.12
CA ILE A 44 6.90 -11.19 1.89
C ILE A 44 6.39 -10.31 3.05
N MET A 45 5.13 -9.87 3.03
CA MET A 45 4.57 -9.01 4.07
C MET A 45 4.53 -9.71 5.44
N SER A 46 4.08 -10.97 5.48
CA SER A 46 4.08 -11.75 6.72
C SER A 46 5.51 -12.02 7.20
N VAL A 47 6.43 -12.29 6.28
CA VAL A 47 7.84 -12.53 6.60
C VAL A 47 8.50 -11.28 7.20
N PHE A 48 8.24 -10.09 6.66
CA PHE A 48 8.79 -8.84 7.21
C PHE A 48 8.31 -8.60 8.65
N GLU A 49 7.02 -8.81 8.91
CA GLU A 49 6.46 -8.63 10.25
C GLU A 49 6.98 -9.67 11.24
N GLU A 50 7.05 -10.94 10.85
CA GLU A 50 7.60 -12.03 11.68
C GLU A 50 9.09 -11.84 11.98
N THR A 51 9.86 -11.34 11.01
CA THR A 51 11.33 -11.21 11.12
C THR A 51 11.75 -9.95 11.86
N HIS A 52 11.09 -8.82 11.59
CA HIS A 52 11.52 -7.52 12.10
C HIS A 52 10.63 -6.98 13.22
N HIS A 53 9.45 -7.57 13.43
CA HIS A 53 8.44 -7.07 14.36
C HIS A 53 8.09 -5.60 14.12
N LEU A 54 8.17 -5.18 12.85
CA LEU A 54 7.88 -3.82 12.43
C LEU A 54 6.54 -3.79 11.67
N PRO A 55 5.75 -2.74 11.89
CA PRO A 55 4.52 -2.51 11.15
C PRO A 55 4.85 -2.30 9.66
N SER A 56 4.02 -2.86 8.79
CA SER A 56 4.09 -2.61 7.34
C SER A 56 2.77 -2.01 6.85
N ILE A 57 2.84 -1.18 5.81
CA ILE A 57 1.66 -0.64 5.13
C ILE A 57 1.75 -0.90 3.63
N LEU A 58 0.60 -1.08 3.00
CA LEU A 58 0.46 -1.14 1.56
C LEU A 58 -0.31 0.09 1.08
N MET A 59 0.25 0.80 0.10
CA MET A 59 -0.43 1.89 -0.59
C MET A 59 -0.66 1.49 -2.05
N GLY A 60 -1.92 1.29 -2.41
CA GLY A 60 -2.32 0.96 -3.78
C GLY A 60 -2.55 2.21 -4.62
N PHE A 61 -2.04 2.19 -5.86
CA PHE A 61 -2.25 3.26 -6.84
C PHE A 61 -2.89 2.78 -8.14
N GLY A 62 -3.02 1.46 -8.31
CA GLY A 62 -3.66 0.86 -9.47
C GLY A 62 -5.17 1.05 -9.45
N LEU A 63 -5.76 0.96 -10.64
CA LEU A 63 -7.20 0.96 -10.86
C LEU A 63 -7.70 -0.46 -11.13
N ASP A 64 -8.99 -0.69 -10.95
CA ASP A 64 -9.65 -1.97 -11.22
C ASP A 64 -9.54 -2.39 -12.69
N ASP A 65 -9.39 -1.42 -13.60
CA ASP A 65 -9.22 -1.61 -15.03
C ASP A 65 -7.75 -1.65 -15.51
N ASP A 66 -6.78 -1.78 -14.60
CA ASP A 66 -5.36 -1.91 -14.95
C ASP A 66 -5.02 -3.30 -15.51
N GLN A 67 -5.88 -4.31 -15.31
CA GLN A 67 -5.75 -5.65 -15.90
C GLN A 67 -4.42 -6.34 -15.58
N VAL A 68 -3.95 -6.22 -14.33
CA VAL A 68 -2.71 -6.83 -13.86
C VAL A 68 -2.68 -8.32 -14.22
N HIS A 69 -1.62 -8.76 -14.89
CA HIS A 69 -1.42 -10.12 -15.40
C HIS A 69 -2.34 -10.54 -16.57
N SER A 70 -2.97 -9.59 -17.26
CA SER A 70 -3.84 -9.84 -18.42
C SER A 70 -3.41 -9.03 -19.66
N PRO A 71 -3.84 -9.41 -20.88
CA PRO A 71 -3.55 -8.63 -22.07
C PRO A 71 -4.08 -7.20 -21.96
N ASN A 72 -3.36 -6.22 -22.51
CA ASN A 72 -3.66 -4.78 -22.37
C ASN A 72 -3.54 -4.25 -20.92
N GLU A 73 -2.75 -4.91 -20.07
CA GLU A 73 -2.29 -4.35 -18.81
C GLU A 73 -1.78 -2.92 -19.02
N LYS A 74 -2.27 -2.00 -18.20
CA LYS A 74 -1.96 -0.59 -18.30
C LYS A 74 -1.81 0.03 -16.92
N PHE A 75 -1.25 1.23 -16.89
CA PHE A 75 -1.19 2.03 -15.68
C PHE A 75 -1.50 3.48 -16.02
N SER A 76 -2.45 4.09 -15.29
CA SER A 76 -2.85 5.47 -15.57
C SER A 76 -1.70 6.45 -15.27
N LEU A 77 -1.48 7.43 -16.16
CA LEU A 77 -0.53 8.52 -15.89
C LEU A 77 -0.94 9.36 -14.67
N SER A 78 -2.25 9.44 -14.36
CA SER A 78 -2.70 10.08 -13.12
C SER A 78 -2.28 9.28 -11.90
N SER A 79 -2.35 7.94 -11.95
CA SER A 79 -1.86 7.01 -10.92
C SER A 79 -0.35 7.09 -10.77
N PHE A 80 0.39 7.18 -11.87
CA PHE A 80 1.84 7.39 -11.85
C PHE A 80 2.23 8.66 -11.12
N HIS A 81 1.73 9.82 -11.56
CA HIS A 81 2.09 11.10 -10.93
C HIS A 81 1.52 11.25 -9.52
N GLY A 82 0.29 10.80 -9.28
CA GLY A 82 -0.34 10.83 -7.95
C GLY A 82 0.35 9.89 -6.97
N GLY A 83 0.75 8.70 -7.41
CA GLY A 83 1.54 7.74 -6.63
C GLY A 83 2.92 8.30 -6.27
N THR A 84 3.64 8.91 -7.22
CA THR A 84 4.92 9.59 -6.93
C THR A 84 4.77 10.65 -5.85
N LYS A 85 3.76 11.52 -5.96
CA LYS A 85 3.47 12.54 -4.94
C LYS A 85 3.11 11.91 -3.59
N SER A 86 2.29 10.85 -3.60
CA SER A 86 1.87 10.16 -2.38
C SER A 86 3.07 9.61 -1.61
N VAL A 87 4.02 8.97 -2.31
CA VAL A 87 5.23 8.42 -1.69
C VAL A 87 6.13 9.55 -1.15
N ALA A 88 6.33 10.63 -1.93
CA ALA A 88 7.10 11.77 -1.45
C ALA A 88 6.48 12.39 -0.18
N TYR A 89 5.16 12.60 -0.18
CA TYR A 89 4.45 13.13 0.98
C TYR A 89 4.45 12.15 2.16
N LEU A 90 4.47 10.84 1.93
CA LEU A 90 4.59 9.85 3.01
C LEU A 90 5.91 10.08 3.77
N TYR A 91 7.04 10.20 3.06
CA TYR A 91 8.32 10.47 3.71
C TYR A 91 8.32 11.81 4.48
N GLU A 92 7.70 12.85 3.94
CA GLU A 92 7.52 14.11 4.67
C GLU A 92 6.65 13.95 5.93
N GLU A 93 5.55 13.21 5.87
CA GLU A 93 4.67 12.99 7.03
C GLU A 93 5.33 12.11 8.09
N LEU A 94 6.14 11.14 7.69
CA LEU A 94 6.92 10.29 8.62
C LEU A 94 8.03 11.09 9.30
N ALA A 95 8.71 11.99 8.57
CA ALA A 95 9.76 12.84 9.13
C ALA A 95 9.25 13.85 10.19
N LYS A 96 7.94 14.14 10.22
CA LYS A 96 7.31 14.98 11.26
C LYS A 96 7.08 14.24 12.58
N GLY A 97 7.15 12.91 12.56
CA GLY A 97 6.83 12.02 13.68
C GLY A 97 8.06 11.31 14.26
N SER A 98 9.21 11.99 14.30
CA SER A 98 10.41 11.57 15.06
C SER A 98 10.64 12.51 16.24
#